data_AF-A0A1V5YH68-F1
#
_entry.id   AF-A0A1V5YH68-F1
#
_cell.length_a   1.000
_cell.length_b   1.000
_cell.length_c   1.000
_cell.angle_alpha   90.00
_cell.angle_beta   90.00
_cell.angle_gamma   90.00
#
_symmetry.space_group_name_H-M   'P 1'
#
loop_
_entity.id
_entity.type
_entity.pdbx_description
1 polymer ?
#
loop_
_entity_poly.entity_id
_entity_poly.type
_entity_poly.pdbx_seq_one_letter_code
_entity_poly.pdbx_strand_id
1 'polypeptide(L)'
;MTNKESILEFLEANAPGGYCDDCLSEQLHIEPRQQVNQLCNGLAHQMRLARAKANCVGCGRNKTCNTLTAVPGEMLGELKATLYRRTSDALEVETPVSMEMRLEQDPSKAIVANWQRVLWFCRSLWEEKHGSECTLGLADLIDELGDMGVLRRHEAIMMHTIRLLRNECLYDGFAVRPLDARVSCAALKVIASWAENREPALWRKAGPSVGEAQAR
;
A
#
# COMPACT_ATOMS: atom_id res chain seq x y z
N MET A 1 -11.24 -1.43 -5.72
CA MET A 1 -10.49 -2.16 -4.69
C MET A 1 -11.25 -3.44 -4.38
N THR A 2 -10.59 -4.55 -4.07
CA THR A 2 -11.28 -5.74 -3.56
C THR A 2 -11.51 -5.62 -2.06
N ASN A 3 -12.61 -6.18 -1.56
CA ASN A 3 -12.92 -6.16 -0.12
C ASN A 3 -11.79 -6.77 0.75
N LYS A 4 -11.03 -7.71 0.19
CA LYS A 4 -9.84 -8.30 0.84
C LYS A 4 -8.75 -7.25 1.06
N GLU A 5 -8.42 -6.47 0.02
CA GLU A 5 -7.42 -5.40 0.10
C GLU A 5 -7.85 -4.29 1.07
N SER A 6 -9.13 -3.88 1.04
CA SER A 6 -9.69 -2.87 1.96
C SER A 6 -9.45 -3.25 3.42
N ILE A 7 -9.74 -4.51 3.77
CA ILE A 7 -9.54 -5.03 5.13
C ILE A 7 -8.07 -4.95 5.55
N LEU A 8 -7.15 -5.30 4.65
CA LEU A 8 -5.72 -5.32 4.95
C LEU A 8 -5.15 -3.91 5.10
N GLU A 9 -5.49 -3.00 4.19
CA GLU A 9 -5.07 -1.59 4.26
C GLU A 9 -5.60 -0.93 5.55
N PHE A 10 -6.86 -1.21 5.92
CA PHE A 10 -7.45 -0.67 7.14
C PHE A 10 -6.74 -1.18 8.40
N LEU A 11 -6.49 -2.49 8.49
CA LEU A 11 -5.80 -3.08 9.63
C LEU A 11 -4.34 -2.61 9.72
N GLU A 12 -3.72 -2.30 8.58
CA GLU A 12 -2.37 -1.74 8.54
C GLU A 12 -2.33 -0.29 9.02
N ALA A 13 -3.26 0.53 8.53
CA ALA A 13 -3.39 1.92 8.94
C ALA A 13 -3.66 2.06 10.45
N ASN A 14 -4.27 1.04 11.06
CA ASN A 14 -4.68 1.03 12.46
C ASN A 14 -3.87 0.05 13.33
N ALA A 15 -2.72 -0.44 12.85
CA ALA A 15 -1.83 -1.29 13.63
C ALA A 15 -1.27 -0.54 14.86
N PRO A 16 -1.09 -1.19 16.03
CA PRO A 16 -1.28 -2.63 16.31
C PRO A 16 -2.71 -3.02 16.73
N GLY A 17 -3.70 -2.14 16.54
CA GLY A 17 -5.07 -2.33 17.00
C GLY A 17 -5.82 -3.49 16.34
N GLY A 18 -6.59 -4.25 17.12
CA GLY A 18 -7.43 -5.34 16.63
C GLY A 18 -8.89 -4.93 16.42
N TYR A 19 -9.47 -5.34 15.29
CA TYR A 19 -10.86 -5.01 14.93
C TYR A 19 -11.70 -6.26 14.67
N CYS A 20 -12.91 -6.28 15.23
CA CYS A 20 -13.86 -7.37 15.00
C CYS A 20 -14.56 -7.25 13.64
N ASP A 21 -15.14 -8.36 13.16
CA ASP A 21 -15.79 -8.40 11.83
C ASP A 21 -16.95 -7.40 11.71
N ASP A 22 -17.67 -7.10 12.80
CA ASP A 22 -18.73 -6.08 12.79
C ASP A 22 -18.17 -4.69 12.46
N CYS A 23 -17.10 -4.30 13.16
CA CYS A 23 -16.48 -2.99 12.94
C CYS A 23 -15.84 -2.93 11.56
N LEU A 24 -15.24 -4.01 11.07
CA LEU A 24 -14.70 -4.03 9.71
C LEU A 24 -15.81 -3.92 8.65
N SER A 25 -16.94 -4.59 8.85
CA SER A 25 -18.14 -4.47 7.98
C SER A 25 -18.63 -3.03 7.90
N GLU A 26 -18.79 -2.40 9.07
CA GLU A 26 -19.32 -1.05 9.20
C GLU A 26 -18.35 0.01 8.66
N GLN A 27 -17.08 -0.05 9.05
CA GLN A 27 -16.06 0.94 8.68
C GLN A 27 -15.68 0.88 7.20
N LEU A 28 -15.75 -0.32 6.59
CA LEU A 28 -15.40 -0.51 5.18
C LEU A 28 -16.63 -0.62 4.28
N HIS A 29 -17.84 -0.48 4.84
CA HIS A 29 -19.11 -0.63 4.13
C HIS A 29 -19.22 -1.95 3.34
N ILE A 30 -18.67 -3.04 3.87
CA ILE A 30 -18.69 -4.37 3.24
C ILE A 30 -19.88 -5.16 3.76
N GLU A 31 -20.96 -5.20 2.98
CA GLU A 31 -22.13 -6.01 3.29
C GLU A 31 -22.27 -7.21 2.33
N PRO A 32 -22.65 -8.39 2.82
CA PRO A 32 -23.03 -8.69 4.20
C PRO A 32 -21.82 -8.96 5.12
N ARG A 33 -21.96 -8.72 6.44
CA ARG A 33 -20.95 -9.09 7.47
C ARG A 33 -20.35 -10.50 7.28
N GLN A 34 -21.15 -11.49 6.85
CA GLN A 34 -20.67 -12.85 6.59
C GLN A 34 -19.53 -12.88 5.57
N GLN A 35 -19.53 -11.98 4.59
CA GLN A 35 -18.45 -11.82 3.62
C GLN A 35 -17.14 -11.41 4.31
N VAL A 36 -17.18 -10.43 5.22
CA VAL A 36 -16.00 -10.03 6.02
C VAL A 36 -15.46 -11.22 6.82
N ASN A 37 -16.33 -12.00 7.47
CA ASN A 37 -15.89 -13.18 8.21
C ASN A 37 -15.22 -14.22 7.30
N GLN A 38 -15.77 -14.48 6.11
CA GLN A 38 -15.18 -15.39 5.12
C GLN A 38 -13.80 -14.90 4.65
N LEU A 39 -13.69 -13.60 4.32
CA LEU A 39 -12.43 -12.98 3.88
C LEU A 39 -11.36 -13.05 4.99
N CYS A 40 -11.71 -12.66 6.22
CA CYS A 40 -10.79 -12.71 7.37
C CYS A 40 -10.35 -14.14 7.68
N ASN A 41 -11.24 -15.15 7.58
CA ASN A 41 -10.85 -16.55 7.70
C ASN A 41 -9.87 -16.99 6.63
N GLY A 42 -10.12 -16.64 5.36
CA GLY A 42 -9.20 -16.96 4.26
C GLY A 42 -7.83 -16.32 4.45
N LEU A 43 -7.79 -15.05 4.88
CA LEU A 43 -6.56 -14.32 5.20
C LEU A 43 -5.81 -14.92 6.39
N ALA A 44 -6.52 -15.38 7.43
CA ALA A 44 -5.91 -16.04 8.58
C ALA A 44 -5.31 -17.41 8.20
N HIS A 45 -6.00 -18.17 7.34
CA HIS A 45 -5.45 -19.42 6.79
C HIS A 45 -4.19 -19.18 5.95
N GLN A 46 -4.09 -18.04 5.28
CA GLN A 46 -2.89 -17.60 4.56
C GLN A 46 -1.81 -17.01 5.49
N MET A 47 -1.99 -17.06 6.82
CA MET A 47 -1.11 -16.47 7.84
C MET A 47 -0.89 -14.96 7.67
N ARG A 48 -1.87 -14.25 7.08
CA ARG A 48 -1.83 -12.80 6.84
C ARG A 48 -2.53 -11.99 7.93
N LEU A 49 -3.37 -12.66 8.71
CA LEU A 49 -4.05 -12.11 9.88
C LEU A 49 -3.97 -13.09 11.06
N ALA A 50 -3.91 -12.56 12.27
CA ALA A 50 -4.18 -13.29 13.49
C ALA A 50 -5.63 -13.00 13.92
N ARG A 51 -6.38 -14.05 14.22
CA ARG A 51 -7.74 -13.94 14.76
C ARG A 51 -7.76 -14.46 16.18
N ALA A 52 -7.99 -13.59 17.16
CA ALA A 52 -7.99 -13.94 18.58
C ALA A 52 -9.07 -13.20 19.35
N LYS A 53 -9.47 -13.74 20.52
CA LYS A 53 -10.35 -13.02 21.45
C LYS A 53 -9.59 -11.87 22.09
N ALA A 54 -10.02 -10.65 21.84
CA ALA A 54 -9.44 -9.42 22.38
C ALA A 54 -10.51 -8.32 22.45
N ASN A 55 -10.19 -7.23 23.13
CA ASN A 55 -11.02 -6.03 23.10
C ASN A 55 -10.87 -5.34 21.74
N CYS A 56 -11.97 -5.22 21.00
CA CYS A 56 -11.99 -4.55 19.71
C CYS A 56 -11.72 -3.05 19.91
N VAL A 57 -10.80 -2.47 19.15
CA VAL A 57 -10.51 -1.02 19.21
C VAL A 57 -11.73 -0.19 18.78
N GLY A 58 -12.43 -0.61 17.72
CA GLY A 58 -13.62 0.10 17.24
C GLY A 58 -14.81 0.13 18.21
N CYS A 59 -15.23 -1.02 18.77
CA CYS A 59 -16.43 -1.10 19.62
C CYS A 59 -16.18 -1.29 21.12
N GLY A 60 -14.93 -1.46 21.55
CA GLY A 60 -14.53 -1.71 22.94
C GLY A 60 -14.91 -3.08 23.52
N ARG A 61 -15.69 -3.89 22.80
CA ARG A 61 -16.20 -5.19 23.29
C ARG A 61 -15.17 -6.30 23.09
N ASN A 62 -15.14 -7.26 24.02
CA ASN A 62 -14.34 -8.48 23.87
C ASN A 62 -14.94 -9.38 22.78
N LYS A 63 -14.29 -9.43 21.62
CA LYS A 63 -14.75 -10.14 20.41
C LYS A 63 -13.57 -10.83 19.73
N THR A 64 -13.89 -11.67 18.74
CA THR A 64 -12.86 -12.18 17.83
C THR A 64 -12.38 -11.01 16.98
N CYS A 65 -11.15 -10.56 17.22
CA CYS A 65 -10.53 -9.43 16.56
C CYS A 65 -9.47 -9.92 15.57
N ASN A 66 -9.34 -9.19 14.48
CA ASN A 66 -8.38 -9.41 13.41
C ASN A 66 -7.24 -8.40 13.59
N THR A 67 -6.00 -8.89 13.62
CA THR A 67 -4.78 -8.09 13.62
C THR A 67 -3.86 -8.58 12.51
N LEU A 68 -3.02 -7.70 11.97
CA LEU A 68 -1.98 -8.14 11.04
C LEU A 68 -0.98 -9.04 11.77
N THR A 69 -0.69 -10.20 11.19
CA THR A 69 0.43 -11.03 11.64
C THR A 69 1.73 -10.33 11.24
N ALA A 70 2.64 -10.17 12.19
CA ALA A 70 3.97 -9.61 11.97
C ALA A 70 4.91 -10.59 11.23
N VAL A 71 4.39 -11.44 10.33
CA VAL A 71 5.23 -12.26 9.46
C VAL A 71 5.63 -11.36 8.29
N PRO A 72 6.89 -10.90 8.21
CA PRO A 72 7.36 -10.13 7.08
C PRO A 72 7.29 -11.04 5.84
N GLY A 73 7.05 -10.46 4.66
CA GLY A 73 7.13 -11.17 3.37
C GLY A 73 8.49 -11.81 3.04
N GLU A 74 9.38 -11.98 4.02
CA GLU A 74 10.74 -12.52 3.90
C GLU A 74 10.74 -14.03 3.61
N MET A 75 9.83 -14.82 4.20
CA MET A 75 9.78 -16.27 3.95
C MET A 75 9.27 -16.64 2.53
N LEU A 76 8.59 -15.71 1.85
CA LEU A 76 8.11 -15.89 0.48
C LEU A 76 9.15 -15.42 -0.57
N GLY A 77 10.12 -14.58 -0.16
CA GLY A 77 11.16 -14.03 -1.04
C GLY A 77 12.23 -15.06 -1.41
N GLU A 78 12.64 -15.89 -0.45
CA GLU A 78 13.69 -16.90 -0.66
C GLU A 78 13.28 -18.01 -1.65
N LEU A 79 12.00 -18.41 -1.63
CA LEU A 79 11.49 -19.42 -2.56
C LEU A 79 11.35 -18.88 -4.00
N LYS A 80 11.15 -17.57 -4.16
CA LYS A 80 10.92 -16.91 -5.45
C LYS A 80 12.19 -16.48 -6.18
N ALA A 81 13.26 -16.13 -5.45
CA ALA A 81 14.56 -15.83 -6.05
C ALA A 81 15.12 -16.99 -6.89
N THR A 82 14.73 -18.23 -6.56
CA THR A 82 15.09 -19.45 -7.31
C THR A 82 14.24 -19.64 -8.57
N LEU A 83 12.98 -19.19 -8.56
CA LEU A 83 12.06 -19.29 -9.70
C LEU A 83 12.30 -18.18 -10.74
N TYR A 84 12.61 -16.96 -10.30
CA TYR A 84 12.87 -15.82 -11.19
C TYR A 84 14.10 -16.04 -12.09
N ARG A 85 15.12 -16.77 -11.58
CA ARG A 85 16.30 -17.17 -12.36
C ARG A 85 15.96 -18.07 -13.55
N ARG A 86 14.89 -18.87 -13.46
CA ARG A 86 14.49 -19.80 -14.54
C ARG A 86 13.67 -19.13 -15.65
N THR A 87 13.00 -18.02 -15.36
CA THR A 87 12.18 -17.30 -16.33
C THR A 87 12.95 -16.22 -17.09
N SER A 88 14.12 -15.81 -16.59
CA SER A 88 15.01 -14.84 -17.27
C SER A 88 15.55 -15.37 -18.60
N ASP A 89 15.72 -16.68 -18.74
CA ASP A 89 16.26 -17.30 -19.96
C ASP A 89 15.23 -17.40 -21.10
N ALA A 90 13.96 -17.06 -20.86
CA ALA A 90 12.86 -17.29 -21.82
C ALA A 90 12.29 -16.02 -22.48
N LEU A 91 12.83 -14.83 -22.20
CA LEU A 91 12.35 -13.56 -22.78
C LEU A 91 13.52 -12.63 -23.10
N GLU A 92 14.40 -13.05 -24.01
CA GLU A 92 15.23 -12.12 -24.77
C GLU A 92 14.35 -11.45 -25.84
N VAL A 93 13.72 -10.33 -25.46
CA VAL A 93 13.27 -9.33 -26.44
C VAL A 93 14.27 -8.19 -26.35
N GLU A 94 15.15 -8.15 -27.35
CA GLU A 94 16.17 -7.13 -27.52
C GLU A 94 15.53 -5.72 -27.50
N THR A 95 15.85 -4.93 -26.49
CA THR A 95 15.78 -3.47 -26.58
C THR A 95 17.10 -2.88 -26.08
N PRO A 96 17.73 -1.98 -26.86
CA PRO A 96 19.02 -1.43 -26.48
C PRO A 96 18.79 -0.31 -25.45
N VAL A 97 18.87 -0.66 -24.16
CA VAL A 97 19.01 0.34 -23.09
C VAL A 97 20.44 0.26 -22.58
N SER A 98 21.32 0.98 -23.27
CA SER A 98 22.60 1.43 -22.73
C SER A 98 22.34 2.46 -21.64
N MET A 99 21.94 2.01 -20.45
CA MET A 99 22.16 2.70 -19.19
C MET A 99 21.97 1.70 -18.06
N GLU A 100 23.03 0.97 -17.75
CA GLU A 100 23.15 0.17 -16.55
C GLU A 100 23.01 1.08 -15.31
N MET A 101 21.79 1.30 -14.85
CA MET A 101 21.53 1.75 -13.49
C MET A 101 21.50 0.52 -12.61
N ARG A 102 22.53 0.42 -11.75
CA ARG A 102 22.76 -0.58 -10.71
C ARG A 102 21.45 -1.17 -10.16
N LEU A 103 21.11 -2.37 -10.59
CA LEU A 103 20.03 -3.20 -10.04
C LEU A 103 20.50 -3.83 -8.72
N GLU A 104 20.66 -3.02 -7.67
CA GLU A 104 20.88 -3.52 -6.30
C GLU A 104 19.71 -3.18 -5.35
N GLN A 105 18.62 -2.59 -5.85
CA GLN A 105 17.43 -2.35 -5.04
C GLN A 105 16.34 -3.35 -5.40
N ASP A 106 15.93 -4.14 -4.40
CA ASP A 106 14.73 -4.97 -4.44
C ASP A 106 13.54 -4.15 -4.97
N PRO A 107 12.96 -4.50 -6.13
CA PRO A 107 11.84 -3.79 -6.75
C PRO A 107 10.67 -3.57 -5.79
N SER A 108 10.46 -4.52 -4.87
CA SER A 108 9.44 -4.46 -3.81
C SER A 108 9.66 -3.28 -2.88
N LYS A 109 10.91 -3.05 -2.45
CA LYS A 109 11.28 -1.95 -1.55
C LYS A 109 11.02 -0.58 -2.18
N ALA A 110 11.32 -0.44 -3.46
CA ALA A 110 11.05 0.81 -4.18
C ALA A 110 9.54 1.10 -4.24
N ILE A 111 8.72 0.09 -4.55
CA ILE A 111 7.25 0.24 -4.59
C ILE A 111 6.70 0.59 -3.21
N VAL A 112 7.16 -0.10 -2.14
CA VAL A 112 6.73 0.17 -0.77
C VAL A 112 7.12 1.58 -0.33
N ALA A 113 8.34 2.03 -0.63
CA ALA A 113 8.80 3.38 -0.29
C ALA A 113 7.99 4.46 -1.03
N ASN A 114 7.70 4.26 -2.32
CA ASN A 114 6.86 5.17 -3.09
C ASN A 114 5.44 5.24 -2.51
N TRP A 115 4.87 4.09 -2.11
CA TRP A 115 3.57 4.02 -1.46
C TRP A 115 3.55 4.77 -0.12
N GLN A 116 4.55 4.56 0.74
CA GLN A 116 4.66 5.25 2.03
C GLN A 116 4.69 6.77 1.86
N ARG A 117 5.47 7.25 0.88
CA ARG A 117 5.54 8.67 0.55
C ARG A 117 4.18 9.23 0.15
N VAL A 118 3.45 8.53 -0.73
CA VAL A 118 2.11 8.94 -1.15
C VAL A 118 1.14 8.94 0.03
N LEU A 119 1.20 7.92 0.90
CA LEU A 119 0.36 7.85 2.10
C LEU A 119 0.61 9.03 3.04
N TRP A 120 1.86 9.32 3.37
CA TRP A 120 2.18 10.45 4.24
C TRP A 120 1.80 11.79 3.64
N PHE A 121 1.97 11.94 2.33
CA PHE A 121 1.55 13.14 1.64
C PHE A 121 0.02 13.31 1.69
N CYS A 122 -0.75 12.26 1.40
CA CYS A 122 -2.21 12.31 1.47
C CYS A 122 -2.71 12.57 2.90
N ARG A 123 -2.07 11.98 3.92
CA ARG A 123 -2.39 12.25 5.33
C ARG A 123 -2.11 13.70 5.70
N SER A 124 -1.03 14.27 5.18
CA SER A 124 -0.70 15.68 5.40
C SER A 124 -1.72 16.61 4.73
N LEU A 125 -2.18 16.27 3.52
CA LEU A 125 -3.27 17.00 2.86
C LEU A 125 -4.57 16.94 3.68
N TRP A 126 -4.88 15.78 4.25
CA TRP A 126 -6.05 15.62 5.09
C TRP A 126 -5.97 16.45 6.36
N GLU A 127 -4.85 16.37 7.08
CA GLU A 127 -4.61 17.12 8.31
C GLU A 127 -4.73 18.64 8.07
N GLU A 128 -4.18 19.14 6.97
CA GLU A 128 -4.30 20.54 6.57
C GLU A 128 -5.76 20.98 6.34
N LYS A 129 -6.61 20.07 5.85
CA LYS A 129 -8.02 20.38 5.55
C LYS A 129 -8.97 20.20 6.73
N HIS A 130 -8.73 19.20 7.57
CA HIS A 130 -9.64 18.82 8.65
C HIS A 130 -9.14 19.23 10.04
N GLY A 131 -7.85 19.55 10.20
CA GLY A 131 -7.23 19.85 11.49
C GLY A 131 -7.12 18.64 12.41
N SER A 132 -7.31 17.42 11.90
CA SER A 132 -7.23 16.18 12.65
C SER A 132 -6.45 15.11 11.90
N GLU A 133 -5.93 14.14 12.65
CA GLU A 133 -5.23 12.99 12.08
C GLU A 133 -6.20 12.10 11.28
N CYS A 134 -5.71 11.50 10.20
CA CYS A 134 -6.48 10.63 9.32
C CYS A 134 -6.27 9.15 9.69
N THR A 135 -7.35 8.42 9.94
CA THR A 135 -7.35 6.98 10.23
C THR A 135 -7.69 6.11 9.02
N LEU A 136 -8.02 6.73 7.88
CA LEU A 136 -8.40 6.05 6.66
C LEU A 136 -7.22 5.31 6.02
N GLY A 137 -7.54 4.24 5.28
CA GLY A 137 -6.62 3.58 4.36
C GLY A 137 -6.28 4.49 3.18
N LEU A 138 -5.21 4.19 2.44
CA LEU A 138 -4.76 5.08 1.34
C LEU A 138 -5.85 5.25 0.27
N ALA A 139 -6.62 4.21 -0.02
CA ALA A 139 -7.67 4.28 -1.02
C ALA A 139 -8.77 5.26 -0.68
N ASP A 140 -9.42 5.05 0.47
CA ASP A 140 -10.51 5.90 0.94
C ASP A 140 -10.01 7.34 1.08
N LEU A 141 -8.76 7.51 1.53
CA LEU A 141 -8.12 8.81 1.62
C LEU A 141 -7.96 9.49 0.25
N ILE A 142 -7.56 8.76 -0.80
CA ILE A 142 -7.47 9.32 -2.16
C ILE A 142 -8.86 9.69 -2.69
N ASP A 143 -9.85 8.84 -2.47
CA ASP A 143 -11.22 9.05 -2.94
C ASP A 143 -11.84 10.28 -2.26
N GLU A 144 -11.77 10.37 -0.93
CA GLU A 144 -12.25 11.53 -0.16
C GLU A 144 -11.54 12.83 -0.56
N LEU A 145 -10.21 12.80 -0.73
CA LEU A 145 -9.46 13.96 -1.22
C LEU A 145 -9.81 14.34 -2.66
N GLY A 146 -10.20 13.38 -3.48
CA GLY A 146 -10.73 13.59 -4.83
C GLY A 146 -12.10 14.26 -4.80
N ASP A 147 -13.02 13.75 -3.98
CA ASP A 147 -14.39 14.24 -3.87
C ASP A 147 -14.44 15.67 -3.30
N MET A 148 -13.51 16.02 -2.40
CA MET A 148 -13.30 17.40 -1.93
C MET A 148 -12.64 18.33 -2.96
N GLY A 149 -12.20 17.81 -4.11
CA GLY A 149 -11.50 18.58 -5.15
C GLY A 149 -10.06 18.98 -4.80
N VAL A 150 -9.48 18.37 -3.75
CA VAL A 150 -8.08 18.57 -3.38
C VAL A 150 -7.17 17.89 -4.40
N LEU A 151 -7.45 16.61 -4.69
CA LEU A 151 -6.79 15.84 -5.74
C LEU A 151 -7.53 16.01 -7.07
N ARG A 152 -6.78 16.17 -8.16
CA ARG A 152 -7.38 16.01 -9.49
C ARG A 152 -7.37 14.54 -9.86
N ARG A 153 -8.28 14.17 -10.76
CA ARG A 153 -8.46 12.80 -11.23
C ARG A 153 -7.16 12.14 -11.71
N HIS A 154 -6.31 12.88 -12.44
CA HIS A 154 -5.06 12.34 -12.96
C HIS A 154 -4.09 11.93 -11.84
N GLU A 155 -3.90 12.78 -10.83
CA GLU A 155 -3.03 12.47 -9.70
C GLU A 155 -3.59 11.36 -8.82
N ALA A 156 -4.89 11.32 -8.60
CA ALA A 156 -5.56 10.21 -7.91
C ALA A 156 -5.29 8.87 -8.62
N ILE A 157 -5.39 8.82 -9.95
CA ILE A 157 -5.06 7.60 -10.73
C ILE A 157 -3.60 7.19 -10.55
N MET A 158 -2.66 8.15 -10.56
CA MET A 158 -1.24 7.84 -10.32
C MET A 158 -1.00 7.31 -8.91
N MET A 159 -1.68 7.86 -7.91
CA MET A 159 -1.61 7.39 -6.52
C MET A 159 -2.19 5.98 -6.37
N HIS A 160 -3.32 5.69 -7.01
CA HIS A 160 -3.88 4.34 -7.07
C HIS A 160 -2.96 3.35 -7.79
N THR A 161 -2.22 3.78 -8.82
CA THR A 161 -1.26 2.92 -9.51
C THR A 161 -0.20 2.42 -8.53
N ILE A 162 0.38 3.31 -7.73
CA ILE A 162 1.37 2.95 -6.70
C ILE A 162 0.73 2.05 -5.63
N ARG A 163 -0.50 2.37 -5.20
CA ARG A 163 -1.26 1.55 -4.23
C ARG A 163 -1.47 0.12 -4.72
N LEU A 164 -1.96 -0.05 -5.95
CA LEU A 164 -2.22 -1.36 -6.54
C LEU A 164 -0.94 -2.18 -6.66
N LEU A 165 0.13 -1.58 -7.18
CA LEU A 165 1.44 -2.24 -7.28
C LEU A 165 1.97 -2.71 -5.92
N ARG A 166 1.74 -1.92 -4.87
CA ARG A 166 2.14 -2.27 -3.50
C ARG A 166 1.29 -3.40 -2.92
N ASN A 167 -0.01 -3.42 -3.21
CA ASN A 167 -0.88 -4.52 -2.78
C ASN A 167 -0.48 -5.83 -3.45
N GLU A 168 -0.25 -5.83 -4.77
CA GLU A 168 0.26 -6.99 -5.50
C GLU A 168 1.58 -7.52 -4.91
N CYS A 169 2.48 -6.59 -4.55
CA CYS A 169 3.75 -6.90 -3.91
C CYS A 169 3.60 -7.60 -2.55
N LEU A 170 2.72 -7.09 -1.68
CA LEU A 170 2.66 -7.52 -0.28
C LEU A 170 1.64 -8.61 -0.01
N TYR A 171 0.56 -8.64 -0.80
CA TYR A 171 -0.66 -9.34 -0.42
C TYR A 171 -0.94 -10.55 -1.28
N ASP A 172 -0.64 -10.48 -2.57
CA ASP A 172 -0.98 -11.56 -3.50
C ASP A 172 0.23 -12.40 -3.89
N GLY A 173 1.37 -12.16 -3.23
CA GLY A 173 2.55 -12.99 -3.40
C GLY A 173 2.98 -13.03 -4.86
N PHE A 174 2.75 -11.96 -5.63
CA PHE A 174 3.25 -11.84 -6.99
C PHE A 174 4.77 -11.66 -6.97
N ALA A 175 5.46 -12.05 -8.04
CA ALA A 175 6.88 -11.73 -8.21
C ALA A 175 6.97 -10.33 -8.81
N VAL A 176 7.33 -9.33 -8.01
CA VAL A 176 7.50 -7.96 -8.48
C VAL A 176 8.59 -7.92 -9.53
N ARG A 177 8.26 -7.47 -10.73
CA ARG A 177 9.23 -7.33 -11.82
C ARG A 177 9.90 -5.95 -11.75
N PRO A 178 11.12 -5.81 -12.26
CA PRO A 178 11.77 -4.50 -12.38
C PRO A 178 10.91 -3.45 -13.12
N LEU A 179 10.09 -3.89 -14.09
CA LEU A 179 9.17 -3.02 -14.80
C LEU A 179 8.10 -2.43 -13.87
N ASP A 180 7.59 -3.20 -12.91
CA ASP A 180 6.56 -2.75 -11.97
C ASP A 180 7.10 -1.63 -11.07
N ALA A 181 8.36 -1.74 -10.63
CA ALA A 181 9.05 -0.67 -9.91
C ALA A 181 9.27 0.58 -10.79
N ARG A 182 9.58 0.42 -12.08
CA ARG A 182 9.69 1.55 -13.01
C ARG A 182 8.35 2.28 -13.19
N VAL A 183 7.24 1.53 -13.27
CA VAL A 183 5.88 2.12 -13.34
C VAL A 183 5.58 2.90 -12.06
N SER A 184 5.87 2.32 -10.89
CA SER A 184 5.71 3.02 -9.60
C SER A 184 6.53 4.31 -9.54
N CYS A 185 7.80 4.29 -9.96
CA CYS A 185 8.65 5.48 -10.00
C CYS A 185 8.14 6.53 -11.00
N ALA A 186 7.62 6.12 -12.16
CA ALA A 186 7.05 7.04 -13.14
C ALA A 186 5.79 7.73 -12.61
N ALA A 187 4.88 6.96 -11.99
CA ALA A 187 3.70 7.50 -11.31
C ALA A 187 4.09 8.49 -10.21
N LEU A 188 5.13 8.16 -9.42
CA LEU A 188 5.61 9.05 -8.37
C LEU A 188 6.14 10.38 -8.91
N LYS A 189 6.85 10.36 -10.05
CA LYS A 189 7.33 11.60 -10.69
C LYS A 189 6.19 12.52 -11.12
N VAL A 190 5.09 11.96 -11.62
CA VAL A 190 3.89 12.74 -11.98
C VAL A 190 3.27 13.35 -10.73
N ILE A 191 3.12 12.57 -9.65
CA ILE A 191 2.62 13.05 -8.36
C ILE A 191 3.52 14.15 -7.81
N ALA A 192 4.84 13.95 -7.83
CA ALA A 192 5.83 14.89 -7.34
C ALA A 192 5.74 16.23 -8.07
N SER A 193 5.72 16.20 -9.40
CA SER A 193 5.61 17.42 -10.22
C SER A 193 4.35 18.22 -9.88
N TRP A 194 3.22 17.56 -9.64
CA TRP A 194 2.02 18.26 -9.21
C TRP A 194 2.11 18.75 -7.75
N ALA A 195 2.59 17.91 -6.83
CA ALA A 195 2.65 18.22 -5.41
C ALA A 195 3.64 19.36 -5.11
N GLU A 196 4.77 19.43 -5.81
CA GLU A 196 5.75 20.50 -5.68
C GLU A 196 5.21 21.85 -6.15
N ASN A 197 4.33 21.85 -7.15
CA ASN A 197 3.71 23.07 -7.65
C ASN A 197 2.56 23.55 -6.76
N ARG A 198 1.85 22.64 -6.08
CA ARG A 198 0.64 22.97 -5.32
C ARG A 198 0.88 23.08 -3.82
N GLU A 199 1.60 22.12 -3.23
CA GLU A 199 1.82 21.98 -1.79
C GLU A 199 3.28 21.60 -1.45
N PRO A 200 4.29 22.43 -1.82
CA PRO A 200 5.71 22.08 -1.70
C PRO A 200 6.18 21.87 -0.26
N ALA A 201 5.51 22.46 0.72
CA ALA A 201 5.82 22.25 2.14
C ALA A 201 5.40 20.84 2.60
N LEU A 202 4.17 20.44 2.26
CA LEU A 202 3.62 19.13 2.61
C LEU A 202 4.36 18.00 1.87
N TRP A 203 4.73 18.22 0.61
CA TRP A 203 5.49 17.23 -0.16
C TRP A 203 6.89 16.97 0.41
N ARG A 204 7.59 18.02 0.89
CA ARG A 204 8.89 17.86 1.56
C ARG A 204 8.76 17.16 2.91
N LYS A 205 7.67 17.42 3.65
CA LYS A 205 7.36 16.74 4.92
C LYS A 205 7.14 15.24 4.73
N ALA A 206 6.59 14.82 3.59
CA ALA A 206 6.30 13.41 3.27
C ALA A 206 7.55 12.53 2.99
N GLY A 207 8.76 13.00 3.27
CA GLY A 207 10.02 12.24 3.23
C GLY A 207 10.93 12.57 2.05
N PRO A 208 12.10 11.91 1.90
CA PRO A 208 12.99 12.06 0.74
C PRO A 208 12.63 11.09 -0.40
N SER A 209 12.82 11.52 -1.64
CA SER A 209 12.66 10.66 -2.81
C SER A 209 13.76 9.58 -2.73
N VAL A 210 13.44 8.32 -3.06
CA VAL A 210 14.42 7.21 -3.02
C VAL A 210 15.63 7.44 -3.95
N GLY A 211 15.63 8.51 -4.76
CA GLY A 211 16.72 8.93 -5.64
C GLY A 211 17.62 10.07 -5.14
N GLU A 212 17.33 10.73 -4.02
CA GLU A 212 18.13 11.89 -3.54
C GLU A 212 19.05 11.57 -2.34
N ALA A 213 18.89 10.40 -1.72
CA ALA A 213 19.68 10.01 -0.55
C ALA A 213 21.11 9.51 -0.85
N GLN A 214 21.57 9.57 -2.11
CA GLN A 214 22.90 9.08 -2.53
C GLN A 214 23.87 10.18 -2.98
N ALA A 215 23.59 11.46 -2.70
CA ALA A 215 24.47 12.58 -3.08
C ALA A 215 24.99 13.40 -1.88
N ARG A 216 25.23 12.76 -0.74
CA ARG A 216 25.99 13.37 0.37
C ARG A 216 26.98 12.39 0.97
#